data_AF-A0A357I986-F1
#
_entry.id   AF-A0A357I986-F1
#
_cell.length_a   1.000
_cell.length_b   1.000
_cell.length_c   1.000
_cell.angle_alpha   90.00
_cell.angle_beta   90.00
_cell.angle_gamma   90.00
#
_symmetry.space_group_name_H-M   'P 1'
#
loop_
_entity.id
_entity.type
_entity.pdbx_description
1 polymer ?
#
loop_
_entity_poly.entity_id
_entity_poly.type
_entity_poly.pdbx_seq_one_letter_code
_entity_poly.pdbx_strand_id
1 'polypeptide(L)' 'HTDFEKGFIRAEVIAYDDFVEHGGEAGAKDAGKWRLEGKDYLLFEGDVVHFRFNV' A
#
# COMPACT_ATOMS: atom_id res chain seq x y z
N HIS A 1 -7.01 5.73 -16.02
CA HIS A 1 -8.16 5.63 -15.11
C HIS A 1 -8.24 6.98 -14.39
N THR A 2 -9.03 7.92 -14.90
CA THR A 2 -9.15 9.31 -14.40
C THR A 2 -9.89 9.42 -13.06
N ASP A 3 -10.45 8.31 -12.58
CA ASP A 3 -11.25 8.18 -11.37
C ASP A 3 -10.40 8.15 -10.08
N PHE A 4 -9.09 7.90 -10.21
CA PHE A 4 -8.14 7.95 -9.09
C PHE A 4 -8.03 9.34 -8.45
N GLU A 5 -8.21 10.41 -9.22
CA GLU A 5 -8.14 11.77 -8.69
C GLU A 5 -9.31 12.10 -7.76
N LYS A 6 -10.50 11.54 -7.99
CA LYS A 6 -11.70 11.84 -7.21
C LYS A 6 -12.05 10.79 -6.16
N GLY A 7 -11.73 9.52 -6.40
CA GLY A 7 -12.11 8.39 -5.55
C GLY A 7 -11.00 7.83 -4.65
N PHE A 8 -9.78 8.36 -4.71
CA PHE A 8 -8.70 7.90 -3.83
C PHE A 8 -9.00 8.24 -2.38
N ILE A 9 -9.12 7.20 -1.55
CA ILE A 9 -9.28 7.34 -0.10
C ILE A 9 -7.92 7.18 0.57
N ARG A 10 -7.21 6.10 0.24
CA ARG A 10 -5.92 5.74 0.86
C ARG A 10 -5.15 4.72 0.03
N ALA A 11 -3.82 4.76 0.14
CA ALA A 11 -2.92 3.73 -0.34
C ALA A 11 -2.36 2.96 0.85
N GLU A 12 -2.45 1.65 0.79
CA GLU A 12 -1.89 0.72 1.74
C GLU A 12 -0.52 0.28 1.19
N VAL A 13 0.58 0.72 1.79
CA VAL A 13 1.96 0.51 1.32
C VAL A 13 2.69 -0.47 2.22
N ILE A 14 3.38 -1.42 1.61
CA ILE A 14 4.20 -2.43 2.28
C ILE A 14 5.53 -2.51 1.53
N ALA A 15 6.66 -2.47 2.22
CA ALA A 15 7.95 -2.69 1.60
C ALA A 15 8.08 -4.14 1.11
N TYR A 16 8.68 -4.36 -0.06
CA TYR A 16 8.87 -5.71 -0.63
C TYR A 16 9.66 -6.62 0.29
N ASP A 17 10.68 -6.08 0.96
CA ASP A 17 11.49 -6.83 1.92
C ASP A 17 10.62 -7.41 3.05
N ASP A 18 9.75 -6.57 3.62
CA ASP A 18 8.77 -6.97 4.63
C ASP A 18 7.71 -7.94 4.07
N PHE A 19 7.26 -7.74 2.84
CA PHE A 19 6.30 -8.63 2.20
C PHE A 19 6.87 -10.05 1.99
N VAL A 20 8.12 -10.14 1.56
CA VAL A 20 8.82 -11.41 1.35
C VAL A 20 9.18 -12.07 2.69
N GLU A 21 9.71 -11.30 3.64
CA GLU A 21 10.13 -11.80 4.95
C GLU A 21 8.95 -12.36 5.76
N HIS A 22 7.78 -11.73 5.65
CA HIS A 22 6.58 -12.15 6.37
C HIS A 22 5.68 -13.12 5.59
N GLY A 23 6.12 -13.60 4.42
CA GLY A 23 5.39 -14.61 3.65
C GLY A 23 4.07 -14.11 3.05
N GLY A 24 3.99 -12.82 2.73
CA GLY A 24 2.88 -12.19 2.02
C GLY A 24 2.14 -11.12 2.81
N GLU A 25 1.03 -10.66 2.24
CA GLU A 25 0.26 -9.50 2.72
C GLU A 25 -0.29 -9.70 4.15
N ALA A 26 -0.69 -10.93 4.49
CA ALA A 26 -1.22 -11.26 5.81
C ALA A 26 -0.16 -11.16 6.91
N GLY A 27 1.06 -11.65 6.66
CA GLY A 27 2.15 -11.59 7.65
C GLY A 27 2.70 -10.17 7.81
N ALA A 28 2.83 -9.42 6.73
CA ALA A 28 3.26 -8.01 6.80
C ALA A 28 2.23 -7.13 7.53
N LYS A 29 0.95 -7.46 7.40
CA LYS A 29 -0.13 -6.84 8.16
C LYS A 29 -0.08 -7.18 9.65
N ASP A 30 0.18 -8.44 10.00
CA ASP A 30 0.28 -8.87 11.40
C ASP A 30 1.53 -8.27 12.09
N ALA A 31 2.63 -8.12 11.35
CA ALA A 31 3.85 -7.48 11.81
C ALA A 31 3.78 -5.95 11.92
N GLY A 32 2.65 -5.33 11.56
CA GLY A 32 2.48 -3.88 11.63
C GLY A 32 3.33 -3.10 10.62
N LYS A 33 3.87 -3.78 9.59
CA LYS A 33 4.59 -3.15 8.47
C LYS A 33 3.66 -2.56 7.43
N TRP A 34 2.35 -2.69 7.65
CA TRP A 34 1.31 -2.12 6.82
C TRP A 34 1.15 -0.63 7.10
N ARG A 35 1.63 0.20 6.16
CA ARG A 35 1.55 1.65 6.25
C ARG A 35 0.37 2.17 5.44
N LEU A 36 -0.31 3.16 6.01
CA LEU A 36 -1.39 3.88 5.35
C LEU A 36 -0.82 5.21 4.87
N GLU A 37 -0.65 5.32 3.56
CA GLU A 37 -0.09 6.48 2.89
C GLU A 37 -1.18 7.23 2.13
N GLY A 38 -1.03 8.55 2.14
CA GLY A 38 -1.97 9.46 1.49
C GLY A 38 -1.64 9.70 0.01
N LYS A 39 -2.34 10.66 -0.59
CA LYS A 39 -2.09 11.11 -1.98
C LYS A 39 -0.70 11.68 -2.22
N ASP A 40 -0.01 12.11 -1.16
CA ASP A 40 1.29 12.79 -1.25
C ASP A 40 2.47 11.83 -1.17
N TYR A 41 2.22 10.53 -1.03
CA TYR A 41 3.30 9.56 -0.87
C TYR A 41 4.00 9.28 -2.20
N LEU A 42 5.31 9.46 -2.20
CA LEU A 42 6.20 9.06 -3.28
C LEU A 42 6.54 7.58 -3.11
N LEU A 43 6.01 6.74 -4.00
CA LEU A 43 6.35 5.32 -4.04
C LEU A 43 7.84 5.14 -4.36
N PHE A 44 8.50 4.23 -3.63
CA PHE A 44 9.85 3.81 -3.93
C PHE A 44 9.87 2.47 -4.66
N GLU A 45 10.98 2.18 -5.33
CA GLU A 45 11.17 0.90 -6.01
C GLU A 45 11.11 -0.26 -5.01
N GLY A 46 10.23 -1.22 -5.26
CA GLY A 46 9.98 -2.33 -4.35
C GLY A 46 8.90 -2.06 -3.29
N ASP A 47 8.12 -0.98 -3.39
CA ASP A 47 6.91 -0.88 -2.57
C ASP A 47 5.75 -1.66 -3.20
N VAL A 48 5.11 -2.50 -2.40
CA VAL A 48 3.86 -3.18 -2.71
C VAL A 48 2.73 -2.26 -2.25
N VAL A 49 1.94 -1.76 -3.19
CA VAL A 49 0.87 -0.81 -2.90
C VAL A 49 -0.51 -1.36 -3.25
N HIS A 50 -1.39 -1.34 -2.27
CA HIS A 50 -2.81 -1.65 -2.42
C HIS A 50 -3.62 -0.35 -2.38
N PHE A 51 -4.22 0.01 -3.51
CA PHE A 51 -5.02 1.23 -3.60
C PHE A 51 -6.47 0.95 -3.22
N ARG A 52 -6.99 1.67 -2.23
CA ARG A 52 -8.44 1.68 -1.95
C ARG A 52 -9.09 2.90 -2.57
N PHE A 53 -9.93 2.65 -3.56
CA PHE A 53 -10.87 3.61 -4.10
C PHE A 53 -12.29 3.19 -3.75
N ASN A 54 -13.16 4.16 -3.50
CA ASN A 54 -14.59 3.91 -3.39
C ASN A 54 -15.24 4.25 -4.73
N VAL A 55 -16.05 3.32 -5.26
CA VAL A 55 -16.89 3.52 -6.46
C VAL A 55 -18.17 4.26 -6.11
#